data_AF-A0A9D6Y8M4-F1
#
_entry.id   AF-A0A9D6Y8M4-F1
#
_cell.length_a   1.000
_cell.length_b   1.000
_cell.length_c   1.000
_cell.angle_alpha   90.00
_cell.angle_beta   90.00
_cell.angle_gamma   90.00
#
_symmetry.space_group_name_H-M   'P 1'
#
loop_
_entity.id
_entity.type
_entity.pdbx_description
1 polymer ?
#
loop_
_entity_poly.entity_id
_entity_poly.type
_entity_poly.pdbx_seq_one_letter_code
_entity_poly.pdbx_strand_id
1 'polypeptide(L)'
;MPRRLAAALGYEQRFGRRADLIEIHNLDHGGSVRELVDDAMTQQTIAAVTDAGQRLRDNRLDRVSGWCEECGRCDLVGICRSRQA
;
A
#
# COMPACT_ATOMS: atom_id res chain seq x y z
N MET A 1 0.32 5.32 -2.77
CA MET A 1 1.27 4.20 -2.56
C MET A 1 0.95 3.09 -3.55
N PRO A 2 1.92 2.58 -4.32
CA PRO A 2 1.67 1.43 -5.17
C PRO A 2 1.47 0.21 -4.27
N ARG A 3 0.26 -0.36 -4.26
CA ARG A 3 -0.12 -1.56 -3.47
C ARG A 3 0.61 -2.85 -3.88
N ARG A 4 1.52 -2.77 -4.85
CA ARG A 4 2.04 -3.88 -5.64
C ARG A 4 3.34 -4.47 -5.08
N LEU A 5 3.95 -3.79 -4.12
CA LEU A 5 5.38 -3.95 -3.85
C LEU A 5 5.69 -4.91 -2.70
N ALA A 6 4.74 -5.16 -1.81
CA ALA A 6 4.92 -6.05 -0.65
C ALA A 6 5.19 -7.50 -1.05
N ALA A 7 4.64 -7.95 -2.19
CA ALA A 7 4.82 -9.32 -2.67
C ALA A 7 6.27 -9.59 -3.12
N ALA A 8 6.91 -8.63 -3.80
CA ALA A 8 8.30 -8.76 -4.25
C ALA A 8 9.27 -8.81 -3.05
N LEU A 9 9.07 -7.93 -2.06
CA LEU A 9 9.85 -7.95 -0.82
C LEU A 9 9.67 -9.27 -0.05
N GLY A 10 8.44 -9.77 0.08
CA GLY A 10 8.17 -11.03 0.75
C GLY A 10 8.81 -12.23 0.05
N TYR A 11 8.84 -12.21 -1.29
CA TYR A 11 9.53 -13.22 -2.09
C TYR A 11 11.03 -13.25 -1.76
N GLU A 12 11.69 -12.09 -1.77
CA GLU A 12 13.11 -11.98 -1.46
C GLU A 12 13.43 -12.49 -0.05
N GLN A 13 12.66 -12.07 0.96
CA GLN A 13 12.85 -12.52 2.34
C GLN A 13 12.67 -14.04 2.49
N ARG A 14 11.76 -14.63 1.71
CA ARG A 14 11.46 -16.07 1.79
C ARG A 14 12.49 -16.93 1.06
N PHE A 15 13.02 -16.46 -0.06
CA PHE A 15 13.84 -17.27 -0.96
C PHE A 15 15.30 -16.83 -1.05
N GLY A 16 15.67 -15.72 -0.40
CA GLY A 16 17.03 -15.17 -0.40
C GLY A 16 17.49 -14.63 -1.75
N ARG A 17 16.57 -14.42 -2.69
CA ARG A 17 16.83 -13.86 -4.02
C ARG A 17 15.70 -12.96 -4.46
N ARG A 18 16.03 -11.89 -5.15
CA ARG A 18 15.04 -10.95 -5.68
C ARG A 18 14.24 -11.58 -6.81
N ALA A 19 12.97 -11.20 -6.90
CA ALA A 19 12.22 -11.37 -8.13
C ALA A 19 12.71 -10.32 -9.14
N ASP A 20 12.78 -10.67 -10.41
CA ASP A 20 13.16 -9.71 -11.46
C ASP A 20 11.97 -8.86 -11.92
N LEU A 21 10.76 -9.41 -11.80
CA LEU A 21 9.52 -8.85 -12.33
C LEU A 21 8.34 -9.23 -11.43
N ILE A 22 7.39 -8.32 -11.29
CA ILE A 22 6.03 -8.63 -10.82
C ILE A 22 5.02 -8.43 -11.94
N GLU A 23 4.07 -9.36 -12.05
CA GLU A 23 2.93 -9.26 -12.96
C GLU A 23 1.63 -9.36 -12.17
N ILE A 24 0.70 -8.44 -12.45
CA ILE A 24 -0.62 -8.38 -11.81
C ILE A 24 -1.68 -8.48 -12.87
N HIS A 25 -2.53 -9.49 -12.77
CA HIS A 25 -3.68 -9.70 -13.64
C HIS A 25 -4.93 -9.08 -13.03
N ASN A 26 -5.60 -8.18 -13.76
CA ASN A 26 -6.89 -7.65 -13.36
C ASN A 26 -8.00 -8.56 -13.91
N LEU A 27 -8.57 -9.41 -13.06
CA LEU A 27 -9.51 -10.44 -13.50
C LEU A 27 -10.87 -9.86 -13.92
N ASP A 28 -11.30 -8.76 -13.29
CA ASP A 28 -12.62 -8.17 -13.53
C ASP A 28 -12.71 -7.38 -14.85
N HIS A 29 -11.58 -6.80 -15.28
CA HIS A 29 -11.51 -5.93 -16.46
C HIS A 29 -10.61 -6.47 -17.58
N GLY A 30 -9.96 -7.61 -17.34
CA GLY A 30 -8.91 -8.13 -18.20
C GLY A 30 -7.62 -7.29 -18.15
N GLY A 31 -6.57 -7.86 -18.75
CA GLY A 31 -5.25 -7.22 -18.85
C GLY A 31 -4.31 -7.53 -17.69
N SER A 32 -3.02 -7.26 -17.91
CA SER A 32 -1.99 -7.35 -16.87
C SER A 32 -1.10 -6.12 -16.85
N VAL A 33 -0.57 -5.81 -15.66
CA VAL A 33 0.49 -4.84 -15.47
C VAL A 33 1.75 -5.59 -15.07
N ARG A 34 2.83 -5.31 -15.79
CA ARG A 34 4.16 -5.87 -15.54
C ARG A 34 5.08 -4.75 -15.09
N GLU A 35 5.83 -4.98 -14.02
CA GLU A 35 6.73 -4.00 -13.43
C GLU A 35 8.05 -4.68 -13.06
N LEU A 36 9.17 -4.06 -13.44
CA LEU A 36 10.49 -4.54 -13.03
C LEU A 36 10.69 -4.26 -11.55
N VAL A 37 11.27 -5.22 -10.84
CA VAL A 37 11.60 -5.03 -9.43
C VAL A 37 13.00 -4.44 -9.36
N ASP A 38 13.11 -3.24 -8.79
CA ASP A 38 14.38 -2.58 -8.54
C ASP A 38 14.61 -2.29 -7.05
N ASP A 39 15.83 -1.87 -6.71
CA ASP A 39 16.22 -1.60 -5.33
C ASP A 39 15.45 -0.43 -4.72
N ALA A 40 15.15 0.60 -5.51
CA ALA A 40 14.41 1.75 -5.04
C ALA A 40 13.00 1.34 -4.61
N MET A 41 12.36 0.48 -5.39
CA MET A 41 11.05 -0.09 -5.12
C MET A 41 11.02 -0.89 -3.81
N THR A 42 12.00 -1.77 -3.60
CA THR A 42 12.11 -2.56 -2.36
C THR A 42 12.34 -1.67 -1.15
N GLN A 43 13.25 -0.71 -1.24
CA GLN A 43 13.56 0.22 -0.14
C GLN A 43 12.36 1.10 0.22
N GLN A 44 11.66 1.65 -0.78
CA GLN A 44 10.46 2.45 -0.55
C GLN A 44 9.36 1.65 0.14
N THR A 45 9.22 0.37 -0.20
CA THR A 45 8.24 -0.52 0.43
C THR A 45 8.58 -0.77 1.89
N ILE A 46 9.84 -1.10 2.19
CA ILE A 46 10.30 -1.28 3.57
C ILE A 46 10.07 0.00 4.38
N ALA A 47 10.44 1.15 3.83
CA ALA A 47 10.28 2.45 4.48
C ALA A 47 8.80 2.74 4.78
N ALA A 48 7.89 2.52 3.81
CA ALA A 48 6.46 2.74 3.99
C ALA A 48 5.85 1.82 5.05
N VAL A 49 6.19 0.53 5.04
CA VAL A 49 5.69 -0.43 6.04
C VAL A 49 6.23 -0.11 7.43
N THR A 50 7.50 0.28 7.52
CA THR A 50 8.14 0.63 8.80
C THR A 50 7.53 1.90 9.39
N ASP A 51 7.34 2.95 8.58
CA ASP A 51 6.67 4.19 9.00
C ASP A 51 5.24 3.93 9.47
N ALA A 52 4.45 3.20 8.69
CA ALA A 52 3.08 2.84 9.07
C ALA A 52 3.05 2.06 10.39
N GLY A 53 3.94 1.07 10.55
CA GLY A 53 4.06 0.29 11.79
C GLY A 53 4.45 1.16 12.99
N GLN A 54 5.36 2.12 12.81
CA GLN A 54 5.73 3.05 13.87
C GLN A 54 4.57 3.95 14.27
N ARG A 55 3.85 4.52 13.29
CA ARG A 55 2.67 5.35 13.54
C ARG A 55 1.59 4.59 14.30
N LEU A 56 1.36 3.32 13.97
CA LEU A 56 0.44 2.46 14.73
C LEU A 56 0.90 2.25 16.18
N ARG A 57 2.18 1.95 16.41
CA ARG A 57 2.74 1.78 17.76
C ARG A 57 2.68 3.05 18.61
N ASP A 58 2.85 4.20 17.96
CA ASP A 58 2.74 5.52 18.60
C ASP A 58 1.29 6.01 18.75
N ASN A 59 0.30 5.18 18.36
CA ASN A 59 -1.13 5.56 18.30
C ASN A 59 -1.40 6.83 17.45
N ARG A 60 -0.58 7.07 16.43
CA ARG A 60 -0.71 8.17 15.47
C ARG A 60 -1.56 7.75 14.27
N LEU A 61 -2.88 7.84 14.45
CA LEU A 61 -3.89 7.55 13.44
C LEU A 61 -4.37 8.84 12.76
N ASP A 62 -3.51 9.39 11.88
CA ASP A 62 -3.79 10.70 11.26
C ASP A 62 -5.06 10.66 10.40
N ARG A 63 -5.96 11.60 10.70
CA ARG A 63 -7.19 11.79 9.93
C ARG A 63 -6.89 12.60 8.68
N VAL A 64 -7.66 12.36 7.62
CA VAL A 64 -7.65 13.23 6.43
C VAL A 64 -8.03 14.66 6.83
N SER A 65 -7.43 15.66 6.17
CA SER A 65 -7.62 17.08 6.49
C SER A 65 -9.05 17.57 6.19
N GLY A 66 -9.69 16.99 5.18
CA GLY A 66 -11.06 17.26 4.77
C GLY A 66 -11.73 16.02 4.17
N TRP A 67 -13.01 16.14 3.87
CA TRP A 67 -13.74 15.07 3.17
C TRP A 67 -13.20 14.93 1.73
N CYS A 68 -12.94 13.71 1.29
CA CYS A 68 -12.49 13.38 -0.06
C CYS A 68 -13.31 12.24 -0.68
N GLU A 69 -13.03 11.86 -1.92
CA GLU A 69 -13.75 10.80 -2.63
C GLU A 69 -13.64 9.45 -1.90
N GLU A 70 -12.46 9.12 -1.36
CA GLU A 70 -12.20 7.87 -0.64
C GLU A 70 -13.05 7.75 0.63
N CYS A 71 -13.41 8.86 1.27
CA CYS A 71 -14.26 8.86 2.46
C CYS A 71 -15.65 8.26 2.16
N GLY A 72 -16.18 8.42 0.95
CA GLY A 72 -17.47 7.85 0.55
C GLY A 72 -17.47 6.33 0.41
N ARG A 73 -16.29 5.70 0.40
CA ARG A 73 -16.10 4.24 0.24
C ARG A 73 -15.33 3.61 1.41
N CYS A 74 -15.03 4.38 2.45
CA CYS A 74 -14.18 3.94 3.56
C CYS A 74 -15.02 3.35 4.70
N ASP A 75 -14.78 2.07 5.03
CA ASP A 75 -15.49 1.39 6.11
C ASP A 75 -15.26 2.03 7.49
N LEU A 76 -14.17 2.77 7.65
CA LEU A 76 -13.81 3.46 8.90
C LEU A 76 -14.26 4.93 8.95
N VAL A 77 -15.04 5.40 7.96
CA VAL A 77 -15.46 6.81 7.90
C VAL A 77 -16.21 7.25 9.16
N GLY A 78 -17.06 6.39 9.72
CA GLY A 78 -17.86 6.68 10.91
C GLY A 78 -17.04 7.00 12.16
N ILE A 79 -15.80 6.50 12.24
CA ILE A 79 -14.87 6.82 13.35
C ILE A 79 -13.80 7.84 12.96
N CYS A 80 -13.56 8.03 11.66
CA CYS A 80 -12.57 8.98 11.15
C CYS A 80 -13.10 10.41 11.10
N ARG A 81 -14.23 10.63 10.40
CA ARG A 81 -14.80 11.97 10.17
C ARG A 81 -16.23 11.92 9.60
N SER A 82 -17.00 12.97 9.86
CA SER A 82 -18.31 13.20 9.24
C SER A 82 -18.22 14.11 8.01
N ARG A 83 -19.14 13.94 7.06
CA ARG A 83 -19.29 14.88 5.94
C ARG A 83 -19.72 16.23 6.51
N GLN A 84 -18.96 17.28 6.22
CA GLN A 84 -19.32 18.64 6.64
C GLN A 84 -20.58 19.05 5.85
N ALA A 85 -21.54 19.65 6.55
CA ALA A 85 -22.79 20.14 5.97
C ALA A 85 -22.54 21.32 5.02
#